data_AF-A0A3N1PKW8-F1
#
_entry.id   AF-A0A3N1PKW8-F1
#
_cell.length_a   1.000
_cell.length_b   1.000
_cell.length_c   1.000
_cell.angle_alpha   90.00
_cell.angle_beta   90.00
_cell.angle_gamma   90.00
#
_symmetry.space_group_name_H-M   'P 1'
#
loop_
_entity.id
_entity.type
_entity.pdbx_description
1 polymer ?
#
loop_
_entity_poly.entity_id
_entity_poly.type
_entity_poly.pdbx_seq_one_letter_code
_entity_poly.pdbx_strand_id
1 'polypeptide(L)'
;MRLWWLAALPMLAKAAWIPAADEVLAKVDTSPLPATRAAISEAMDQAFLSANPRLMDRLDAALAALPEPKPDWYWWQKARLLQHSHRLEEAGVFLGRWLALHPEDPSGQLLAARLALMRGEPKRAEGHCRHLMGQVALEISAACLLEARADAGDLADSYRRLSALLAKAPLPQNGIGLWLASMAADLALQLKSPQAALDWLTPFAGQLDLPASVLWAQAMRETGQGQALAAYFRQQDINNLADALLLELTLADPAGPWRARLDDRIQWLSWRQDNQHAAVLARYYLEVAPDAKAALYWAQQNLSQVKEPKDRALLARVEEGQ
;
A
#
# COMPACT_ATOMS: atom_id res chain seq x y z
N MET A 1 -31.84 38.48 -44.47
CA MET A 1 -30.43 38.42 -44.93
C MET A 1 -29.62 39.32 -43.99
N ARG A 2 -28.60 38.92 -43.24
CA ARG A 2 -27.74 37.73 -43.18
C ARG A 2 -27.24 37.52 -41.73
N LEU A 3 -27.20 36.24 -41.36
CA LEU A 3 -26.36 35.52 -40.39
C LEU A 3 -25.44 36.29 -39.43
N TRP A 4 -25.61 36.02 -38.12
CA TRP A 4 -24.52 36.02 -37.13
C TRP A 4 -24.21 34.57 -36.78
N TRP A 5 -22.97 34.16 -37.04
CA TRP A 5 -22.45 32.84 -36.68
C TRP A 5 -22.07 32.79 -35.21
N LEU A 6 -22.53 31.75 -34.52
CA LEU A 6 -21.96 31.25 -33.26
C LEU A 6 -20.56 30.72 -33.55
N ALA A 7 -19.53 31.42 -33.08
CA ALA A 7 -18.19 30.85 -32.96
C ALA A 7 -18.11 30.08 -31.65
N ALA A 8 -18.10 28.75 -31.75
CA ALA A 8 -17.68 27.86 -30.69
C ALA A 8 -16.24 28.21 -30.29
N LEU A 9 -16.00 28.52 -29.01
CA LEU A 9 -14.65 28.50 -28.46
C LEU A 9 -14.16 27.04 -28.46
N PRO A 10 -13.03 26.72 -29.10
CA PRO A 10 -12.43 25.41 -28.92
C PRO A 10 -11.92 25.33 -27.47
N MET A 11 -12.39 24.32 -26.73
CA MET A 11 -11.68 23.81 -25.56
C MET A 11 -10.27 23.43 -26.04
N LEU A 12 -9.28 24.26 -25.70
CA LEU A 12 -7.88 23.90 -25.85
C LEU A 12 -7.63 22.72 -24.91
N ALA A 13 -7.64 21.51 -25.47
CA ALA A 13 -6.98 20.37 -24.86
C ALA A 13 -5.52 20.80 -24.59
N LYS A 14 -5.16 20.90 -23.31
CA LYS A 14 -3.77 21.10 -22.90
C LYS A 14 -2.97 19.98 -23.57
N ALA A 15 -2.06 20.35 -24.47
CA ALA A 15 -1.15 19.39 -25.08
C ALA A 15 -0.45 18.64 -23.94
N ALA A 16 -0.52 17.30 -23.97
CA ALA A 16 0.20 16.45 -23.03
C ALA A 16 1.66 16.90 -23.05
N TRP A 17 2.19 17.30 -21.90
CA TRP A 17 3.61 17.59 -21.79
C TRP A 17 4.36 16.26 -21.95
N ILE A 18 5.16 16.16 -23.01
CA ILE A 18 6.00 15.01 -23.31
C ILE A 18 7.44 15.48 -23.07
N PRO A 19 8.16 14.96 -22.05
CA PRO A 19 9.55 15.33 -21.81
C PRO A 19 10.42 14.95 -23.02
N ALA A 20 11.41 15.78 -23.31
CA ALA A 20 12.38 15.48 -24.37
C ALA A 20 13.22 14.25 -23.99
N ALA A 21 13.72 13.50 -24.98
CA ALA A 21 14.42 12.23 -24.78
C ALA A 21 15.68 12.32 -23.88
N ASP A 22 16.18 13.53 -23.62
CA ASP A 22 17.36 13.86 -22.84
C ASP A 22 17.06 14.70 -21.58
N GLU A 23 15.78 14.97 -21.27
CA GLU A 23 15.42 15.75 -20.10
C GLU A 23 15.63 14.92 -18.82
N VAL A 24 16.65 15.29 -18.03
CA VAL A 24 16.95 14.64 -16.74
C VAL A 24 15.94 15.11 -15.69
N LEU A 25 14.82 14.39 -15.58
CA LEU A 25 13.69 14.71 -14.68
C LEU A 25 14.00 14.55 -13.17
N ALA A 26 15.18 14.02 -12.82
CA ALA A 26 15.80 14.06 -11.50
C ALA A 26 17.25 13.57 -11.63
N LYS A 27 18.20 14.12 -10.85
CA LYS A 27 19.53 13.49 -10.72
C LYS A 27 19.34 12.07 -10.17
N VAL A 28 19.66 11.08 -10.98
CA VAL A 28 19.46 9.66 -10.68
C VAL A 28 20.68 9.13 -9.93
N ASP A 29 20.50 8.67 -8.69
CA ASP A 29 21.50 7.78 -8.09
C ASP A 29 21.35 6.39 -8.74
N THR A 30 22.21 6.15 -9.72
CA THR A 30 22.34 4.88 -10.45
C THR A 30 23.33 3.93 -9.79
N SER A 31 23.88 4.29 -8.62
CA SER A 31 24.94 3.51 -7.99
C SER A 31 24.41 2.12 -7.63
N PRO A 32 25.13 1.04 -8.00
CA PRO A 32 24.71 -0.30 -7.66
C PRO A 32 24.65 -0.47 -6.14
N LEU A 33 23.62 -1.17 -5.65
CA LEU A 33 23.55 -1.54 -4.24
C LEU A 33 24.61 -2.62 -3.95
N PRO A 34 25.31 -2.55 -2.81
CA PRO A 34 26.18 -3.64 -2.39
C PRO A 34 25.39 -4.94 -2.27
N ALA A 35 25.86 -6.02 -2.88
CA ALA A 35 25.22 -7.34 -2.85
C ALA A 35 25.48 -8.08 -1.51
N THR A 36 25.30 -7.39 -0.39
CA THR A 36 25.42 -7.94 0.96
C THR A 36 24.05 -8.02 1.63
N ARG A 37 23.89 -8.96 2.58
CA ARG A 37 22.64 -9.10 3.34
C ARG A 37 22.25 -7.79 4.02
N ALA A 38 23.18 -7.12 4.67
CA ALA A 38 22.92 -5.90 5.43
C ALA A 38 22.44 -4.76 4.51
N ALA A 39 23.19 -4.48 3.43
CA ALA A 39 22.85 -3.40 2.50
C ALA A 39 21.50 -3.64 1.80
N ILE A 40 21.22 -4.89 1.38
CA ILE A 40 19.93 -5.23 0.77
C ILE A 40 18.79 -5.13 1.79
N SER A 41 19.01 -5.54 3.04
CA SER A 41 17.97 -5.44 4.09
C SER A 41 17.63 -3.98 4.37
N GLU A 42 18.64 -3.15 4.56
CA GLU A 42 18.46 -1.72 4.80
C GLU A 42 17.78 -1.02 3.61
N ALA A 43 18.22 -1.32 2.38
CA ALA A 43 17.59 -0.78 1.19
C ALA A 43 16.13 -1.27 1.02
N MET A 44 15.80 -2.51 1.42
CA MET A 44 14.42 -3.01 1.43
C MET A 44 13.56 -2.23 2.42
N ASP A 45 14.07 -2.00 3.63
CA ASP A 45 13.35 -1.25 4.66
C ASP A 45 13.11 0.20 4.20
N GLN A 46 14.11 0.85 3.59
CA GLN A 46 13.97 2.17 2.97
C GLN A 46 12.98 2.17 1.80
N ALA A 47 12.99 1.12 0.97
CA ALA A 47 12.05 0.99 -0.14
C ALA A 47 10.62 0.86 0.36
N PHE A 48 10.39 0.12 1.44
CA PHE A 48 9.06 -0.07 2.01
C PHE A 48 8.55 1.18 2.73
N LEU A 49 9.45 1.98 3.30
CA LEU A 49 9.11 3.29 3.87
C LEU A 49 8.75 4.33 2.80
N SER A 50 9.39 4.29 1.63
CA SER A 50 9.26 5.33 0.59
C SER A 50 8.38 4.95 -0.60
N ALA A 51 8.09 3.66 -0.81
CA ALA A 51 7.61 3.09 -2.08
C ALA A 51 8.32 3.66 -3.30
N ASN A 52 9.64 3.83 -3.23
CA ASN A 52 10.42 4.33 -4.35
C ASN A 52 10.59 3.21 -5.40
N PRO A 53 9.91 3.28 -6.56
CA PRO A 53 9.96 2.21 -7.56
C PRO A 53 11.38 1.99 -8.12
N ARG A 54 12.20 3.04 -8.16
CA ARG A 54 13.59 2.93 -8.64
C ARG A 54 14.48 2.17 -7.65
N LEU A 55 14.20 2.28 -6.35
CA LEU A 55 14.92 1.52 -5.34
C LEU A 55 14.55 0.02 -5.42
N MET A 56 13.30 -0.28 -5.76
CA MET A 56 12.84 -1.64 -6.01
C MET A 56 13.56 -2.30 -7.20
N ASP A 57 13.73 -1.58 -8.31
CA ASP A 57 14.49 -2.08 -9.47
C ASP A 57 15.96 -2.36 -9.11
N ARG A 58 16.58 -1.49 -8.31
CA ARG A 58 17.96 -1.67 -7.82
C ARG A 58 18.08 -2.89 -6.90
N LEU A 59 17.09 -3.10 -6.03
CA LEU A 59 17.04 -4.28 -5.16
C LEU A 59 16.92 -5.56 -5.98
N ASP A 60 16.10 -5.57 -7.03
CA ASP A 60 15.94 -6.74 -7.89
C ASP A 60 17.24 -7.09 -8.62
N ALA A 61 17.90 -6.09 -9.19
CA ALA A 61 19.20 -6.23 -9.84
C ALA A 61 20.28 -6.73 -8.87
N ALA A 62 20.34 -6.19 -7.65
CA ALA A 62 21.29 -6.60 -6.63
C ALA A 62 21.09 -8.06 -6.18
N LEU A 63 19.83 -8.49 -6.03
CA LEU A 63 19.48 -9.88 -5.72
C LEU A 63 19.82 -10.83 -6.89
N ALA A 64 19.58 -10.40 -8.12
CA ALA A 64 19.93 -11.16 -9.32
C ALA A 64 21.45 -11.37 -9.43
N ALA A 65 22.26 -10.36 -9.08
CA ALA A 65 23.71 -10.37 -9.17
C ALA A 65 24.44 -11.23 -8.11
N LEU A 66 23.73 -11.77 -7.11
CA LEU A 66 24.35 -12.65 -6.11
C LEU A 66 24.99 -13.89 -6.76
N PRO A 67 26.15 -14.37 -6.28
CA PRO A 67 26.79 -15.56 -6.82
C PRO A 67 25.96 -16.83 -6.57
N GLU A 68 26.20 -17.85 -7.40
CA GLU A 68 25.67 -19.19 -7.17
C GLU A 68 26.64 -20.02 -6.30
N PRO A 69 26.14 -20.89 -5.40
CA PRO A 69 24.72 -21.03 -5.04
C PRO A 69 24.20 -19.81 -4.25
N LYS A 70 22.94 -19.41 -4.50
CA LYS A 70 22.31 -18.31 -3.74
C LYS A 70 22.34 -18.56 -2.23
N PRO A 71 22.70 -17.57 -1.39
CA PRO A 71 22.67 -17.72 0.07
C PRO A 71 21.25 -17.78 0.60
N ASP A 72 20.99 -18.45 1.73
CA ASP A 72 19.62 -18.69 2.23
C ASP A 72 18.76 -17.43 2.40
N TRP A 73 19.36 -16.33 2.86
CA TRP A 73 18.65 -15.05 3.04
C TRP A 73 18.15 -14.44 1.72
N TYR A 74 18.62 -14.90 0.57
CA TYR A 74 18.10 -14.50 -0.75
C TYR A 74 16.61 -14.81 -0.88
N TRP A 75 16.17 -15.99 -0.45
CA TRP A 75 14.78 -16.44 -0.58
C TRP A 75 13.83 -15.51 0.18
N TRP A 76 14.22 -15.12 1.40
CA TRP A 76 13.49 -14.14 2.21
C TRP A 76 13.38 -12.77 1.52
N GLN A 77 14.51 -12.20 1.08
CA GLN A 77 14.50 -10.86 0.48
C GLN A 77 13.75 -10.81 -0.85
N LYS A 78 13.87 -11.86 -1.67
CA LYS A 78 13.14 -11.95 -2.93
C LYS A 78 11.64 -12.10 -2.70
N ALA A 79 11.22 -12.86 -1.69
CA ALA A 79 9.81 -12.97 -1.32
C ALA A 79 9.21 -11.61 -0.89
N ARG A 80 9.91 -10.87 -0.03
CA ARG A 80 9.51 -9.51 0.39
C ARG A 80 9.37 -8.57 -0.79
N LEU A 81 10.37 -8.53 -1.67
CA LEU A 81 10.36 -7.68 -2.86
C LEU A 81 9.14 -7.96 -3.73
N LEU A 82 8.89 -9.25 -4.03
CA LEU A 82 7.79 -9.68 -4.88
C LEU A 82 6.43 -9.40 -4.23
N GLN A 83 6.29 -9.58 -2.92
CA GLN A 83 5.06 -9.25 -2.20
C GLN A 83 4.73 -7.76 -2.31
N HIS A 84 5.73 -6.89 -2.10
CA HIS A 84 5.54 -5.44 -2.23
C HIS A 84 5.16 -5.04 -3.67
N SER A 85 5.70 -5.71 -4.67
CA SER A 85 5.33 -5.50 -6.09
C SER A 85 4.05 -6.25 -6.51
N HIS A 86 3.22 -6.70 -5.57
CA HIS A 86 1.97 -7.44 -5.83
C HIS A 86 2.13 -8.73 -6.69
N ARG A 87 3.35 -9.28 -6.80
CA ARG A 87 3.66 -10.54 -7.51
C ARG A 87 3.47 -11.72 -6.56
N LEU A 88 2.24 -11.90 -6.09
CA LEU A 88 1.92 -12.76 -4.94
C LEU A 88 2.33 -14.22 -5.15
N GLU A 89 1.98 -14.82 -6.29
CA GLU A 89 2.32 -16.22 -6.60
C GLU A 89 3.81 -16.49 -6.52
N GLU A 90 4.61 -15.64 -7.16
CA GLU A 90 6.07 -15.75 -7.11
C GLU A 90 6.59 -15.51 -5.70
N ALA A 91 6.09 -14.50 -4.99
CA ALA A 91 6.46 -14.26 -3.59
C ALA A 91 6.24 -15.51 -2.72
N GLY A 92 5.13 -16.23 -2.95
CA GLY A 92 4.83 -17.48 -2.25
C GLY A 92 5.83 -18.61 -2.54
N VAL A 93 6.34 -18.71 -3.77
CA VAL A 93 7.37 -19.71 -4.12
C VAL A 93 8.66 -19.44 -3.37
N PHE A 94 9.15 -18.19 -3.39
CA PHE A 94 10.38 -17.81 -2.70
C PHE A 94 10.23 -17.94 -1.18
N LEU A 95 9.08 -17.53 -0.63
CA LEU A 95 8.80 -17.66 0.80
C LEU A 95 8.69 -19.13 1.23
N GLY A 96 8.09 -19.98 0.41
CA GLY A 96 8.00 -21.42 0.68
C GLY A 96 9.38 -22.05 0.82
N ARG A 97 10.35 -21.64 -0.01
CA ARG A 97 11.74 -22.09 0.10
C ARG A 97 12.42 -21.59 1.37
N TRP A 98 12.16 -20.35 1.78
CA TRP A 98 12.64 -19.81 3.05
C TRP A 98 12.08 -20.60 4.25
N LEU A 99 10.76 -20.81 4.31
CA LEU A 99 10.10 -21.53 5.41
C LEU A 99 10.42 -23.03 5.44
N ALA A 100 10.83 -23.63 4.32
CA ALA A 100 11.35 -24.99 4.32
C ALA A 100 12.69 -25.10 5.07
N LEU A 101 13.51 -24.04 5.05
CA LEU A 101 14.79 -23.95 5.77
C LEU A 101 14.63 -23.40 7.19
N HIS A 102 13.64 -22.52 7.39
CA HIS A 102 13.40 -21.81 8.64
C HIS A 102 11.90 -21.87 9.02
N PRO A 103 11.37 -23.06 9.37
CA PRO A 103 9.93 -23.26 9.61
C PRO A 103 9.38 -22.43 10.78
N GLU A 104 10.22 -22.13 11.76
CA GLU A 104 9.86 -21.37 12.97
C GLU A 104 10.21 -19.88 12.87
N ASP A 105 10.61 -19.37 11.69
CA ASP A 105 10.90 -17.94 11.53
C ASP A 105 9.60 -17.10 11.65
N PRO A 106 9.44 -16.26 12.69
CA PRO A 106 8.19 -15.54 12.90
C PRO A 106 7.88 -14.56 11.77
N SER A 107 8.90 -13.90 11.21
CA SER A 107 8.73 -12.96 10.11
C SER A 107 8.26 -13.67 8.83
N GLY A 108 8.80 -14.85 8.55
CA GLY A 108 8.35 -15.71 7.46
C GLY A 108 6.90 -16.15 7.61
N GLN A 109 6.48 -16.57 8.82
CA GLN A 109 5.10 -16.99 9.08
C GLN A 109 4.11 -15.80 8.97
N LEU A 110 4.47 -14.62 9.48
CA LEU A 110 3.67 -13.39 9.30
C LEU A 110 3.50 -13.02 7.82
N LEU A 111 4.58 -13.08 7.04
CA LEU A 111 4.51 -12.80 5.59
C LEU A 111 3.66 -13.85 4.87
N ALA A 112 3.73 -15.12 5.27
CA ALA A 112 2.92 -16.19 4.69
C ALA A 112 1.43 -16.01 4.99
N ALA A 113 1.09 -15.60 6.22
CA ALA A 113 -0.26 -15.22 6.58
C ALA A 113 -0.76 -14.05 5.71
N ARG A 114 0.04 -12.99 5.57
CA ARG A 114 -0.32 -11.83 4.75
C ARG A 114 -0.53 -12.19 3.28
N LEU A 115 0.33 -13.01 2.69
CA LEU A 115 0.16 -13.49 1.31
C LEU A 115 -1.13 -14.32 1.15
N ALA A 116 -1.47 -15.14 2.15
CA ALA A 116 -2.73 -15.88 2.13
C ALA A 116 -3.95 -14.95 2.20
N LEU A 117 -3.93 -13.89 3.01
CA LEU A 117 -5.00 -12.87 3.05
C LEU A 117 -5.14 -12.14 1.71
N MET A 118 -4.03 -11.70 1.13
CA MET A 118 -4.02 -11.05 -0.19
C MET A 118 -4.57 -11.97 -1.30
N ARG A 119 -4.49 -13.30 -1.14
CA ARG A 119 -5.10 -14.29 -2.05
C ARG A 119 -6.55 -14.66 -1.71
N GLY A 120 -7.11 -14.10 -0.64
CA GLY A 120 -8.46 -14.46 -0.17
C GLY A 120 -8.52 -15.84 0.48
N GLU A 121 -7.43 -16.27 1.14
CA GLU A 121 -7.29 -17.57 1.81
C GLU A 121 -7.20 -17.42 3.35
N PRO A 122 -8.20 -16.84 4.05
CA PRO A 122 -8.08 -16.52 5.47
C PRO A 122 -7.86 -17.74 6.37
N LYS A 123 -8.41 -18.91 6.01
CA LYS A 123 -8.16 -20.16 6.75
C LYS A 123 -6.68 -20.59 6.70
N ARG A 124 -6.02 -20.36 5.57
CA ARG A 124 -4.59 -20.65 5.43
C ARG A 124 -3.77 -19.62 6.21
N ALA A 125 -4.18 -18.35 6.20
CA ALA A 125 -3.57 -17.31 7.01
C ALA A 125 -3.65 -17.64 8.50
N GLU A 126 -4.81 -18.08 9.00
CA GLU A 126 -4.96 -18.55 10.38
C GLU A 126 -3.98 -19.67 10.73
N GLY A 127 -3.74 -20.61 9.82
CA GLY A 127 -2.77 -21.68 9.99
C GLY A 127 -1.37 -21.13 10.30
N HIS A 128 -0.89 -20.19 9.47
CA HIS A 128 0.39 -19.52 9.67
C HIS A 128 0.43 -18.70 10.97
N CYS A 129 -0.65 -17.97 11.32
CA CYS A 129 -0.72 -17.24 12.58
C CYS A 129 -0.66 -18.15 13.81
N ARG A 130 -1.17 -19.39 13.74
CA ARG A 130 -1.12 -20.35 14.84
C ARG A 130 0.30 -20.88 15.09
N HIS A 131 1.15 -20.95 14.07
CA HIS A 131 2.56 -21.28 14.26
C HIS A 131 3.25 -20.29 15.21
N LEU A 132 2.85 -19.01 15.19
CA LEU A 132 3.44 -17.98 16.04
C LEU A 132 3.12 -18.13 17.54
N MET A 133 2.11 -18.93 17.89
CA MET A 133 1.66 -19.07 19.28
C MET A 133 2.75 -19.67 20.16
N GLY A 134 3.11 -18.94 21.23
CA GLY A 134 4.18 -19.33 22.15
C GLY A 134 5.60 -19.02 21.65
N GLN A 135 5.75 -18.48 20.44
CA GLN A 135 7.05 -18.09 19.86
C GLN A 135 7.28 -16.57 19.86
N VAL A 136 6.19 -15.81 19.75
CA VAL A 136 6.19 -14.35 19.80
C VAL A 136 5.33 -13.83 20.93
N ALA A 137 5.41 -12.53 21.19
CA ALA A 137 4.51 -11.85 22.13
C ALA A 137 3.04 -12.14 21.78
N LEU A 138 2.20 -12.28 22.81
CA LEU A 138 0.79 -12.63 22.66
C LEU A 138 0.08 -11.68 21.70
N GLU A 139 0.37 -10.39 21.80
CA GLU A 139 -0.18 -9.31 20.98
C GLU A 139 0.07 -9.53 19.49
N ILE A 140 1.26 -10.02 19.12
CA ILE A 140 1.64 -10.27 17.72
C ILE A 140 0.84 -11.45 17.16
N SER A 141 0.85 -12.58 17.88
CA SER A 141 0.12 -13.78 17.45
C SER A 141 -1.39 -13.54 17.41
N ALA A 142 -1.93 -12.79 18.37
CA ALA A 142 -3.33 -12.43 18.42
C ALA A 142 -3.72 -11.46 17.31
N ALA A 143 -2.90 -10.43 17.02
CA ALA A 143 -3.17 -9.49 15.94
C ALA A 143 -3.24 -10.21 14.58
N CYS A 144 -2.25 -11.05 14.27
CA CYS A 144 -2.27 -11.90 13.05
C CYS A 144 -3.55 -12.73 12.95
N LEU A 145 -3.89 -13.45 14.03
CA LEU A 145 -5.06 -14.33 14.03
C LEU A 145 -6.38 -13.56 13.89
N LEU A 146 -6.50 -12.38 14.52
CA LEU A 146 -7.70 -11.56 14.47
C LEU A 146 -7.86 -10.86 13.12
N GLU A 147 -6.77 -10.45 12.45
CA GLU A 147 -6.84 -9.99 11.05
C GLU A 147 -7.36 -11.10 10.13
N ALA A 148 -6.83 -12.31 10.25
CA ALA A 148 -7.28 -13.43 9.43
C ALA A 148 -8.77 -13.78 9.64
N ARG A 149 -9.27 -13.65 10.87
CA ARG A 149 -10.70 -13.82 11.17
C ARG A 149 -11.56 -12.67 10.68
N ALA A 150 -11.07 -11.43 10.76
CA ALA A 150 -11.75 -10.29 10.17
C ALA A 150 -11.97 -10.49 8.67
N ASP A 151 -10.94 -10.96 7.96
CA ASP A 151 -11.01 -11.31 6.54
C ASP A 151 -11.95 -12.49 6.25
N ALA A 152 -12.15 -13.38 7.22
CA ALA A 152 -13.13 -14.47 7.17
C ALA A 152 -14.58 -14.04 7.46
N GLY A 153 -14.81 -12.78 7.84
CA GLY A 153 -16.14 -12.22 8.12
C GLY A 153 -16.38 -11.79 9.56
N ASP A 154 -15.45 -12.05 10.49
CA ASP A 154 -15.60 -11.72 11.92
C ASP A 154 -15.04 -10.33 12.26
N LEU A 155 -15.21 -9.34 11.38
CA LEU A 155 -14.55 -8.02 11.46
C LEU A 155 -14.80 -7.30 12.79
N ALA A 156 -16.07 -7.17 13.20
CA ALA A 156 -16.44 -6.43 14.41
C ALA A 156 -15.92 -7.09 15.71
N ASP A 157 -16.01 -8.42 15.80
CA ASP A 157 -15.48 -9.16 16.95
C ASP A 157 -13.95 -9.10 16.99
N SER A 158 -13.31 -9.21 15.83
CA SER A 158 -11.86 -9.16 15.69
C SER A 158 -11.28 -7.82 16.13
N TYR A 159 -11.87 -6.72 15.67
CA TYR A 159 -11.49 -5.38 16.10
C TYR A 159 -11.68 -5.18 17.61
N ARG A 160 -12.84 -5.56 18.16
CA ARG A 160 -13.12 -5.46 19.60
C ARG A 160 -12.11 -6.23 20.45
N ARG A 161 -11.74 -7.45 20.04
CA ARG A 161 -10.76 -8.27 20.78
C ARG A 161 -9.36 -7.70 20.67
N LEU A 162 -8.96 -7.24 19.48
CA LEU A 162 -7.64 -6.67 19.26
C LEU A 162 -7.49 -5.38 20.07
N SER A 163 -8.42 -4.45 19.93
CA SER A 163 -8.43 -3.20 20.69
C SER A 163 -8.39 -3.44 22.20
N ALA A 164 -9.20 -4.35 22.73
CA ALA A 164 -9.20 -4.69 24.16
C ALA A 164 -7.88 -5.32 24.62
N LEU A 165 -7.19 -6.08 23.75
CA LEU A 165 -5.86 -6.63 24.04
C LEU A 165 -4.81 -5.52 24.08
N LEU A 166 -4.76 -4.67 23.05
CA LEU A 166 -3.77 -3.61 22.93
C LEU A 166 -3.97 -2.49 23.96
N ALA A 167 -5.19 -2.27 24.46
CA ALA A 167 -5.48 -1.28 25.49
C ALA A 167 -4.95 -1.65 26.89
N LYS A 168 -4.47 -2.88 27.10
CA LYS A 168 -3.97 -3.34 28.42
C LYS A 168 -2.66 -2.68 28.84
N ALA A 169 -1.85 -2.25 27.86
CA ALA A 169 -0.57 -1.61 28.10
C ALA A 169 -0.26 -0.63 26.96
N PRO A 170 0.50 0.46 27.22
CA PRO A 170 0.96 1.33 26.15
C PRO A 170 1.73 0.56 25.08
N LEU A 171 1.45 0.83 23.82
CA LEU A 171 2.19 0.25 22.70
C LEU A 171 3.64 0.76 22.71
N PRO A 172 4.62 -0.12 22.43
CA PRO A 172 6.01 0.31 22.34
C PRO A 172 6.19 1.31 21.20
N GLN A 173 6.98 2.36 21.43
CA GLN A 173 7.25 3.41 20.43
C GLN A 173 8.34 2.94 19.46
N ASN A 174 8.04 1.89 18.71
CA ASN A 174 8.91 1.29 17.70
C ASN A 174 8.06 0.65 16.59
N GLY A 175 8.71 0.02 15.60
CA GLY A 175 8.04 -0.61 14.46
C GLY A 175 7.01 -1.68 14.84
N ILE A 176 7.20 -2.41 15.95
CA ILE A 176 6.23 -3.41 16.40
C ILE A 176 4.95 -2.74 16.90
N GLY A 177 5.08 -1.67 17.70
CA GLY A 177 3.92 -0.93 18.19
C GLY A 177 3.16 -0.23 17.05
N LEU A 178 3.90 0.34 16.08
CA LEU A 178 3.29 0.91 14.87
C LEU A 178 2.54 -0.16 14.07
N TRP A 179 3.14 -1.33 13.86
CA TRP A 179 2.48 -2.43 13.14
C TRP A 179 1.18 -2.86 13.83
N LEU A 180 1.20 -3.06 15.15
CA LEU A 180 -0.01 -3.38 15.93
C LEU A 180 -1.09 -2.28 15.83
N ALA A 181 -0.68 -1.01 15.93
CA ALA A 181 -1.57 0.12 15.76
C ALA A 181 -2.19 0.18 14.36
N SER A 182 -1.39 -0.05 13.32
CA SER A 182 -1.84 -0.09 11.92
C SER A 182 -2.85 -1.21 11.67
N MET A 183 -2.66 -2.39 12.26
CA MET A 183 -3.65 -3.47 12.17
C MET A 183 -4.99 -3.07 12.81
N ALA A 184 -4.95 -2.49 14.01
CA ALA A 184 -6.16 -2.01 14.68
C ALA A 184 -6.84 -0.88 13.89
N ALA A 185 -6.06 0.03 13.30
CA ALA A 185 -6.54 1.13 12.49
C ALA A 185 -7.17 0.67 11.17
N ASP A 186 -6.58 -0.30 10.48
CA ASP A 186 -7.15 -0.88 9.26
C ASP A 186 -8.52 -1.53 9.54
N LEU A 187 -8.61 -2.37 10.59
CA LEU A 187 -9.89 -2.95 10.99
C LEU A 187 -10.93 -1.89 11.38
N ALA A 188 -10.52 -0.81 12.05
CA ALA A 188 -11.40 0.30 12.38
C ALA A 188 -11.92 1.03 11.13
N LEU A 189 -11.08 1.26 10.12
CA LEU A 189 -11.49 1.85 8.85
C LEU A 189 -12.43 0.95 8.06
N GLN A 190 -12.19 -0.37 8.07
CA GLN A 190 -13.13 -1.34 7.48
C GLN A 190 -14.50 -1.28 8.17
N LEU A 191 -14.53 -1.03 9.48
CA LEU A 191 -15.74 -0.78 10.28
C LEU A 191 -16.32 0.64 10.14
N LYS A 192 -15.82 1.46 9.21
CA LYS A 192 -16.25 2.86 9.03
C LYS A 192 -16.13 3.70 10.31
N SER A 193 -15.11 3.42 11.11
CA SER A 193 -14.79 4.09 12.37
C SER A 193 -13.47 4.86 12.28
N PRO A 194 -13.38 5.91 11.44
CA PRO A 194 -12.12 6.61 11.15
C PRO A 194 -11.53 7.32 12.37
N GLN A 195 -12.37 7.80 13.31
CA GLN A 195 -11.85 8.38 14.55
C GLN A 195 -11.06 7.35 15.36
N ALA A 196 -11.56 6.13 15.46
CA ALA A 196 -10.85 5.08 16.20
C ALA A 196 -9.55 4.66 15.50
N ALA A 197 -9.48 4.75 14.18
CA ALA A 197 -8.24 4.57 13.43
C ALA A 197 -7.21 5.68 13.75
N LEU A 198 -7.66 6.93 13.86
CA LEU A 198 -6.80 8.03 14.30
C LEU A 198 -6.30 7.84 15.73
N ASP A 199 -7.15 7.37 16.64
CA ASP A 199 -6.76 7.16 18.04
C ASP A 199 -5.61 6.14 18.15
N TRP A 200 -5.56 5.13 17.26
CA TRP A 200 -4.47 4.17 17.18
C TRP A 200 -3.18 4.75 16.55
N LEU A 201 -3.31 5.56 15.50
CA LEU A 201 -2.16 6.00 14.69
C LEU A 201 -1.53 7.32 15.16
N THR A 202 -2.32 8.22 15.76
CA THR A 202 -1.85 9.54 16.23
C THR A 202 -0.67 9.47 17.20
N PRO A 203 -0.60 8.50 18.15
CA PRO A 203 0.58 8.35 19.01
C PRO A 203 1.90 8.13 18.24
N PHE A 204 1.82 7.62 17.01
CA PHE A 204 2.96 7.37 16.14
C PHE A 204 3.15 8.45 15.07
N ALA A 205 2.44 9.59 15.17
CA ALA A 205 2.60 10.71 14.25
C ALA A 205 4.09 11.14 14.19
N GLY A 206 4.66 11.19 12.98
CA GLY A 206 6.08 11.45 12.75
C GLY A 206 6.99 10.21 12.65
N GLN A 207 6.46 9.02 12.93
CA GLN A 207 7.16 7.73 12.77
C GLN A 207 6.42 6.78 11.83
N LEU A 208 5.36 7.26 11.16
CA LEU A 208 4.54 6.44 10.27
C LEU A 208 5.37 5.95 9.09
N ASP A 209 5.32 4.65 8.84
CA ASP A 209 5.72 4.08 7.56
C ASP A 209 4.67 4.42 6.49
N LEU A 210 4.94 4.06 5.23
CA LEU A 210 4.02 4.36 4.15
C LEU A 210 2.63 3.72 4.36
N PRO A 211 2.49 2.41 4.66
CA PRO A 211 1.18 1.81 4.89
C PRO A 211 0.39 2.54 5.99
N ALA A 212 1.02 2.84 7.13
CA ALA A 212 0.38 3.56 8.22
C ALA A 212 0.03 5.01 7.84
N SER A 213 0.87 5.66 7.03
CA SER A 213 0.62 7.01 6.52
C SER A 213 -0.63 7.07 5.63
N VAL A 214 -0.87 6.03 4.80
CA VAL A 214 -2.08 5.94 3.97
C VAL A 214 -3.33 5.75 4.85
N LEU A 215 -3.28 4.84 5.83
CA LEU A 215 -4.40 4.63 6.77
C LEU A 215 -4.70 5.90 7.58
N TRP A 216 -3.65 6.58 8.07
CA TRP A 216 -3.78 7.83 8.80
C TRP A 216 -4.37 8.95 7.93
N ALA A 217 -3.90 9.10 6.69
CA ALA A 217 -4.41 10.07 5.74
C ALA A 217 -5.90 9.83 5.41
N GLN A 218 -6.28 8.57 5.19
CA GLN A 218 -7.68 8.20 5.00
C GLN A 218 -8.53 8.58 6.21
N ALA A 219 -8.10 8.21 7.42
CA ALA A 219 -8.81 8.50 8.66
C ALA A 219 -8.92 10.01 8.94
N MET A 220 -7.87 10.77 8.67
CA MET A 220 -7.87 12.24 8.74
C MET A 220 -8.89 12.85 7.78
N ARG A 221 -8.98 12.35 6.54
CA ARG A 221 -9.98 12.82 5.57
C ARG A 221 -11.40 12.50 6.03
N GLU A 222 -11.66 11.26 6.43
CA GLU A 222 -12.99 10.80 6.80
C GLU A 222 -13.51 11.44 8.11
N THR A 223 -12.62 12.01 8.94
CA THR A 223 -12.98 12.81 10.12
C THR A 223 -13.03 14.33 9.86
N GLY A 224 -12.87 14.77 8.60
CA GLY A 224 -12.92 16.19 8.24
C GLY A 224 -11.62 16.97 8.53
N GLN A 225 -10.52 16.29 8.86
CA GLN A 225 -9.21 16.89 9.15
C GLN A 225 -8.31 17.01 7.89
N GLY A 226 -8.90 17.01 6.69
CA GLY A 226 -8.17 17.05 5.43
C GLY A 226 -7.23 18.25 5.26
N GLN A 227 -7.59 19.43 5.79
CA GLN A 227 -6.71 20.61 5.74
C GLN A 227 -5.45 20.45 6.60
N ALA A 228 -5.58 19.83 7.79
CA ALA A 228 -4.44 19.55 8.66
C ALA A 228 -3.51 18.50 8.03
N LEU A 229 -4.09 17.47 7.40
CA LEU A 229 -3.36 16.49 6.62
C LEU A 229 -2.57 17.15 5.47
N ALA A 230 -3.22 18.00 4.67
CA ALA A 230 -2.57 18.71 3.57
C ALA A 230 -1.42 19.61 4.07
N ALA A 231 -1.63 20.31 5.19
CA ALA A 231 -0.60 21.14 5.81
C ALA A 231 0.61 20.32 6.29
N TYR A 232 0.38 19.13 6.86
CA TYR A 232 1.43 18.21 7.31
C TYR A 232 2.33 17.79 6.14
N PHE A 233 1.74 17.40 5.00
CA PHE A 233 2.50 16.93 3.84
C PHE A 233 3.04 18.03 2.93
N ARG A 234 2.60 19.29 3.05
CA ARG A 234 3.11 20.42 2.22
C ARG A 234 4.62 20.63 2.32
N GLN A 235 5.27 20.20 3.40
CA GLN A 235 6.72 20.33 3.59
C GLN A 235 7.51 19.19 2.94
N GLN A 236 6.84 18.12 2.52
CA GLN A 236 7.47 16.95 1.89
C GLN A 236 7.66 17.20 0.39
N ASP A 237 8.68 16.58 -0.20
CA ASP A 237 8.85 16.59 -1.65
C ASP A 237 7.74 15.77 -2.31
N ILE A 238 6.82 16.48 -2.96
CA ILE A 238 5.69 15.95 -3.71
C ILE A 238 6.08 14.85 -4.72
N ASN A 239 7.30 14.93 -5.26
CA ASN A 239 7.75 13.97 -6.26
C ASN A 239 8.05 12.59 -5.68
N ASN A 240 8.29 12.52 -4.37
CA ASN A 240 8.66 11.29 -3.65
C ASN A 240 7.50 10.67 -2.88
N LEU A 241 6.32 11.29 -2.88
CA LEU A 241 5.14 10.69 -2.23
C LEU A 241 4.64 9.49 -3.04
N ALA A 242 4.17 8.43 -2.37
CA ALA A 242 3.57 7.28 -3.02
C ALA A 242 2.21 7.61 -3.66
N ASP A 243 1.80 6.83 -4.68
CA ASP A 243 0.54 7.02 -5.41
C ASP A 243 -0.70 7.02 -4.50
N ALA A 244 -0.77 6.04 -3.59
CA ALA A 244 -1.88 5.93 -2.65
C ALA A 244 -1.97 7.16 -1.72
N LEU A 245 -0.84 7.69 -1.27
CA LEU A 245 -0.80 8.87 -0.42
C LEU A 245 -1.16 10.15 -1.19
N LEU A 246 -0.70 10.28 -2.44
CA LEU A 246 -1.11 11.38 -3.33
C LEU A 246 -2.62 11.37 -3.55
N LEU A 247 -3.22 10.19 -3.74
CA LEU A 247 -4.67 10.05 -3.84
C LEU A 247 -5.39 10.54 -2.57
N GLU A 248 -4.95 10.11 -1.39
CA GLU A 248 -5.56 10.58 -0.12
C GLU A 248 -5.45 12.10 0.03
N LEU A 249 -4.30 12.68 -0.33
CA LEU A 249 -4.05 14.12 -0.27
C LEU A 249 -4.88 14.92 -1.29
N THR A 250 -5.03 14.42 -2.51
CA THR A 250 -5.88 15.04 -3.53
C THR A 250 -7.35 15.02 -3.11
N LEU A 251 -7.81 13.94 -2.48
CA LEU A 251 -9.18 13.86 -1.97
C LEU A 251 -9.40 14.76 -0.75
N ALA A 252 -8.36 15.01 0.05
CA ALA A 252 -8.41 15.92 1.20
C ALA A 252 -8.33 17.41 0.82
N ASP A 253 -7.57 17.74 -0.23
CA ASP A 253 -7.39 19.11 -0.76
C ASP A 253 -7.47 19.10 -2.31
N PRO A 254 -8.68 19.07 -2.89
CA PRO A 254 -8.86 18.95 -4.35
C PRO A 254 -8.31 20.11 -5.18
N ALA A 255 -8.10 21.28 -4.53
CA ALA A 255 -7.49 22.46 -5.13
C ALA A 255 -5.98 22.57 -4.84
N GLY A 256 -5.44 21.64 -4.05
CA GLY A 256 -4.05 21.60 -3.65
C GLY A 256 -3.11 21.15 -4.78
N PRO A 257 -1.79 21.26 -4.55
CA PRO A 257 -0.77 20.92 -5.55
C PRO A 257 -0.72 19.43 -5.90
N TRP A 258 -1.31 18.57 -5.04
CA TRP A 258 -1.28 17.11 -5.16
C TRP A 258 -2.01 16.60 -6.40
N ARG A 259 -3.09 17.28 -6.81
CA ARG A 259 -3.92 16.84 -7.95
C ARG A 259 -3.13 16.78 -9.24
N ALA A 260 -2.39 17.84 -9.60
CA ALA A 260 -1.61 17.86 -10.83
C ALA A 260 -0.59 16.72 -10.86
N ARG A 261 0.08 16.46 -9.72
CA ARG A 261 1.04 15.35 -9.61
C ARG A 261 0.36 13.98 -9.76
N LEU A 262 -0.80 13.79 -9.13
CA LEU A 262 -1.55 12.55 -9.24
C LEU A 262 -2.03 12.33 -10.67
N ASP A 263 -2.56 13.35 -11.34
CA ASP A 263 -2.99 13.29 -12.74
C ASP A 263 -1.86 12.82 -13.66
N ASP A 264 -0.64 13.37 -13.50
CA ASP A 264 0.53 12.96 -14.29
C ASP A 264 0.90 11.48 -14.04
N ARG A 265 0.89 11.05 -12.77
CA ARG A 265 1.21 9.65 -12.42
C ARG A 265 0.18 8.67 -12.95
N ILE A 266 -1.11 9.01 -12.82
CA ILE A 266 -2.20 8.18 -13.31
C ILE A 266 -2.15 8.04 -14.83
N GLN A 267 -1.86 9.11 -15.57
CA GLN A 267 -1.70 9.00 -17.03
C GLN A 267 -0.61 8.00 -17.40
N TRP A 268 0.53 8.03 -16.71
CA TRP A 268 1.62 7.10 -16.98
C TRP A 268 1.31 5.66 -16.56
N LEU A 269 0.69 5.47 -15.38
CA LEU A 269 0.23 4.15 -14.91
C LEU A 269 -0.80 3.53 -15.86
N SER A 270 -1.79 4.32 -16.30
CA SER A 270 -2.79 3.91 -17.27
C SER A 270 -2.17 3.54 -18.62
N TRP A 271 -1.23 4.34 -19.12
CA TRP A 271 -0.55 4.06 -20.39
C TRP A 271 0.25 2.75 -20.37
N ARG A 272 0.92 2.45 -19.25
CA ARG A 272 1.67 1.19 -19.08
C ARG A 272 0.79 -0.03 -18.77
N GLN A 273 -0.51 0.16 -18.60
CA GLN A 273 -1.41 -0.89 -18.12
C GLN A 273 -0.92 -1.47 -16.76
N ASP A 274 -0.53 -0.59 -15.84
CA ASP A 274 0.09 -1.00 -14.57
C ASP A 274 -0.94 -1.55 -13.59
N ASN A 275 -0.98 -2.88 -13.48
CA ASN A 275 -1.88 -3.57 -12.58
C ASN A 275 -1.46 -3.48 -11.09
N GLN A 276 -0.20 -3.14 -10.77
CA GLN A 276 0.26 -3.05 -9.37
C GLN A 276 -0.40 -1.88 -8.62
N HIS A 277 -0.81 -0.85 -9.36
CA HIS A 277 -1.47 0.35 -8.81
C HIS A 277 -2.97 0.38 -9.13
N ALA A 278 -3.57 -0.77 -9.48
CA ALA A 278 -4.95 -0.85 -9.94
C ALA A 278 -5.97 -0.30 -8.92
N ALA A 279 -5.76 -0.50 -7.62
CA ALA A 279 -6.62 0.12 -6.59
C ALA A 279 -6.60 1.65 -6.63
N VAL A 280 -5.42 2.25 -6.82
CA VAL A 280 -5.28 3.72 -6.92
C VAL A 280 -5.96 4.21 -8.20
N LEU A 281 -5.74 3.53 -9.33
CA LEU A 281 -6.37 3.85 -10.61
C LEU A 281 -7.90 3.79 -10.52
N ALA A 282 -8.43 2.71 -9.96
CA ALA A 282 -9.88 2.54 -9.76
C ALA A 282 -10.48 3.68 -8.92
N ARG A 283 -9.84 4.00 -7.79
CA ARG A 283 -10.29 5.09 -6.92
C ARG A 283 -10.13 6.47 -7.54
N TYR A 284 -9.07 6.70 -8.31
CA TYR A 284 -8.90 7.96 -9.04
C TYR A 284 -10.06 8.19 -10.02
N TYR A 285 -10.37 7.18 -10.85
CA TYR A 285 -11.47 7.26 -11.81
C TYR A 285 -12.85 7.17 -11.18
N LEU A 286 -12.95 6.82 -9.89
CA LEU A 286 -14.20 6.88 -9.13
C LEU A 286 -14.40 8.23 -8.45
N GLU A 287 -13.35 8.78 -7.82
CA GLU A 287 -13.46 9.83 -6.80
C GLU A 287 -12.84 11.18 -7.23
N VAL A 288 -11.88 11.20 -8.18
CA VAL A 288 -11.12 12.41 -8.55
C VAL A 288 -11.47 12.90 -9.96
N ALA A 289 -11.42 12.01 -10.94
CA ALA A 289 -11.76 12.29 -12.34
C ALA A 289 -12.72 11.21 -12.85
N PRO A 290 -14.03 11.34 -12.55
CA PRO A 290 -15.00 10.28 -12.79
C PRO A 290 -15.01 9.75 -14.23
N ASP A 291 -14.69 8.46 -14.37
CA ASP A 291 -14.86 7.66 -15.58
C ASP A 291 -15.28 6.25 -15.14
N ALA A 292 -16.58 5.97 -15.22
CA ALA A 292 -17.16 4.72 -14.71
C ALA A 292 -16.57 3.46 -15.38
N LYS A 293 -16.21 3.55 -16.67
CA LYS A 293 -15.63 2.42 -17.40
C LYS A 293 -14.21 2.16 -16.94
N ALA A 294 -13.40 3.22 -16.82
CA ALA A 294 -12.04 3.10 -16.33
C ALA A 294 -12.02 2.63 -14.86
N ALA A 295 -12.88 3.19 -14.01
CA ALA A 295 -13.02 2.78 -12.62
C ALA A 295 -13.34 1.28 -12.50
N LEU A 296 -14.33 0.78 -13.28
CA LEU A 296 -14.71 -0.63 -13.25
C LEU A 296 -13.57 -1.53 -13.74
N TYR A 297 -12.96 -1.17 -14.86
CA TYR A 297 -11.83 -1.92 -15.41
C TYR A 297 -10.71 -2.10 -14.38
N TRP A 298 -10.28 -1.00 -13.75
CA TRP A 298 -9.19 -1.04 -12.78
C TRP A 298 -9.58 -1.74 -11.47
N ALA A 299 -10.84 -1.62 -11.02
CA ALA A 299 -11.31 -2.37 -9.84
C ALA A 299 -11.29 -3.88 -10.09
N GLN A 300 -11.66 -4.31 -11.30
CA GLN A 300 -11.56 -5.72 -11.72
C GLN A 300 -10.11 -6.19 -11.82
N GLN A 301 -9.21 -5.37 -12.39
CA GLN A 301 -7.77 -5.71 -12.41
C GLN A 301 -7.22 -5.86 -10.99
N ASN A 302 -7.55 -4.93 -10.08
CA ASN A 302 -7.15 -4.99 -8.69
C ASN A 302 -7.61 -6.30 -8.02
N LEU A 303 -8.90 -6.63 -8.16
CA LEU A 303 -9.47 -7.84 -7.56
C LEU A 303 -8.89 -9.15 -8.15
N SER A 304 -8.40 -9.10 -9.39
CA SER A 304 -7.71 -10.24 -10.01
C SER A 304 -6.36 -10.55 -9.34
N GLN A 305 -5.73 -9.56 -8.72
CA GLN A 305 -4.43 -9.68 -8.05
C GLN A 305 -4.56 -9.84 -6.54
N VAL A 306 -5.38 -9.00 -5.90
CA VAL A 306 -5.55 -8.95 -4.45
C VAL A 306 -7.02 -9.11 -4.11
N LYS A 307 -7.31 -9.98 -3.14
CA LYS A 307 -8.67 -10.38 -2.76
C LYS A 307 -8.96 -10.05 -1.31
N GLU A 308 -8.47 -8.92 -0.80
CA GLU A 308 -8.82 -8.48 0.55
C GLU A 308 -10.25 -7.91 0.57
N PRO A 309 -10.91 -7.85 1.74
CA PRO A 309 -12.26 -7.28 1.85
C PRO A 309 -12.40 -5.87 1.27
N LYS A 310 -11.39 -5.02 1.45
CA LYS A 310 -11.36 -3.66 0.89
C LYS A 310 -11.36 -3.62 -0.63
N ASP A 311 -10.73 -4.60 -1.30
CA ASP A 311 -10.69 -4.68 -2.76
C ASP A 311 -12.04 -5.09 -3.32
N ARG A 312 -12.72 -6.04 -2.65
CA ARG A 312 -14.12 -6.39 -2.94
C ARG A 312 -15.06 -5.20 -2.73
N ALA A 313 -14.89 -4.47 -1.64
CA ALA A 313 -15.69 -3.30 -1.33
C ALA A 313 -15.47 -2.16 -2.35
N LEU A 314 -14.24 -2.00 -2.85
CA LEU A 314 -13.94 -1.05 -3.93
C LEU A 314 -14.68 -1.43 -5.22
N LEU A 315 -14.65 -2.69 -5.64
CA LEU A 315 -15.38 -3.14 -6.82
C LEU A 315 -16.89 -2.90 -6.66
N ALA A 316 -17.47 -3.29 -5.52
CA ALA A 316 -18.90 -3.07 -5.25
C ALA A 316 -19.28 -1.58 -5.33
N ARG A 317 -18.48 -0.68 -4.73
CA ARG A 317 -18.70 0.77 -4.83
C ARG A 317 -18.67 1.29 -6.26
N VAL A 318 -17.78 0.75 -7.09
CA VAL A 318 -17.68 1.14 -8.50
C VAL A 318 -18.87 0.64 -9.29
N GLU A 319 -19.36 -0.59 -9.02
CA GLU A 319 -20.54 -1.17 -9.66
C GLU A 319 -21.84 -0.44 -9.26
N GLU A 320 -21.98 -0.05 -8.00
CA GLU A 320 -23.12 0.73 -7.49
C GLU A 320 -23.15 2.18 -8.01
N GLY A 321 -21.98 2.72 -8.39
CA GLY A 321 -21.84 4.06 -8.95
C GLY A 321 -22.10 4.16 -10.46
N GLN A 322 -22.49 3.06 -11.11
CA GLN A 322 -22.90 3.01 -12.52
C GLN A 322 -24.38 3.36 -12.69
#